data_AF-A0A399ZDI6-F1
#
_entry.id   AF-A0A399ZDI6-F1
#
_cell.length_a   1.000
_cell.length_b   1.000
_cell.length_c   1.000
_cell.angle_alpha   90.00
_cell.angle_beta   90.00
_cell.angle_gamma   90.00
#
_symmetry.space_group_name_H-M   'P 1'
#
loop_
_entity.id
_entity.type
_entity.pdbx_description
1 polymer ?
#
loop_
_entity_poly.entity_id
_entity_poly.type
_entity_poly.pdbx_seq_one_letter_code
_entity_poly.pdbx_strand_id
1 'polypeptide(L)'
;MYPRITIFLLFALWLFGCTTTPSPRTCAEILAPDLRALLTQPLSTKETRAKIASLYELPLDEVGVSSGGFGWRKGGIAGNLITEHPFGLKSPPAISIEFKERPPTTQQVLDCLGAPDTYLYWYHAPPGTGYRPILDLELYFDQQGIRARVAQLGERNQPPRLDGTNPVVDLYYVQPDSRAKTMEELTLLIPSERKAKIKPWPGSWQDIVIDIDPSAR
;
A
#
# COMPACT_ATOMS: atom_id res chain seq x y z
N MET A 1 1.27 60.11 -25.52
CA MET A 1 2.12 58.89 -25.57
C MET A 1 2.83 58.82 -24.23
N TYR A 2 2.59 57.93 -23.27
CA TYR A 2 2.18 56.53 -23.25
C TYR A 2 1.35 56.27 -21.96
N PRO A 3 0.09 55.83 -22.05
CA PRO A 3 -0.59 55.21 -20.92
C PRO A 3 -0.99 53.78 -21.30
N ARG A 4 -0.03 52.84 -21.37
CA ARG A 4 -0.33 51.43 -21.72
C ARG A 4 0.51 50.37 -20.98
N ILE A 5 1.33 50.74 -19.99
CA ILE A 5 2.27 49.81 -19.32
C ILE A 5 1.99 49.69 -17.81
N THR A 6 0.72 49.68 -17.40
CA THR A 6 0.37 49.47 -15.98
C THR A 6 -0.69 48.40 -15.76
N ILE A 7 -1.37 47.94 -16.81
CA ILE A 7 -2.43 46.93 -16.70
C ILE A 7 -1.88 45.49 -16.79
N PHE A 8 -0.70 45.27 -17.39
CA PHE A 8 -0.11 43.93 -17.54
C PHE A 8 0.50 43.35 -16.25
N LEU A 9 0.83 44.18 -15.25
CA LEU A 9 1.48 43.73 -14.01
C LEU A 9 0.49 43.25 -12.94
N LEU A 10 -0.80 43.61 -13.03
CA LEU A 10 -1.84 43.13 -12.12
C LEU A 10 -2.44 41.78 -12.54
N PHE A 11 -2.32 41.38 -13.81
CA PHE A 11 -2.76 40.06 -14.28
C PHE A 11 -1.75 38.93 -13.98
N ALA A 12 -0.47 39.25 -13.78
CA ALA A 12 0.55 38.25 -13.46
C ALA A 12 0.48 37.74 -12.01
N LEU A 13 -0.11 38.51 -11.09
CA LEU A 13 -0.28 38.12 -9.68
C LEU A 13 -1.53 37.26 -9.41
N TRP A 14 -2.43 37.13 -10.38
CA TRP A 14 -3.64 36.29 -10.27
C TRP A 14 -3.44 34.84 -10.75
N LEU A 15 -2.25 34.49 -11.24
CA LEU A 15 -1.92 33.13 -11.69
C LEU A 15 -1.16 32.30 -10.64
N PHE A 16 -0.96 32.81 -9.42
CA PHE A 16 -0.72 31.96 -8.25
C PHE A 16 -2.05 31.33 -7.82
N GLY A 17 -2.67 30.57 -8.73
CA GLY A 17 -3.70 29.63 -8.34
C GLY A 17 -3.08 28.75 -7.25
N CYS A 18 -3.70 28.74 -6.07
CA CYS A 18 -3.38 27.81 -5.00
C CYS A 18 -3.40 26.40 -5.60
N THR A 19 -2.24 25.87 -5.96
CA THR A 19 -2.07 24.45 -6.16
C THR A 19 -2.19 23.88 -4.75
N THR A 20 -3.41 23.45 -4.39
CA THR A 20 -3.64 22.69 -3.18
C THR A 20 -2.79 21.44 -3.33
N THR A 21 -1.60 21.47 -2.74
CA THR A 21 -0.72 20.31 -2.72
C THR A 21 -1.51 19.24 -1.99
N PRO A 22 -1.75 18.08 -2.62
CA PRO A 22 -2.61 17.09 -2.02
C PRO A 22 -2.07 16.71 -0.64
N SER A 23 -2.90 16.82 0.39
CA SER A 23 -2.46 16.54 1.75
C SER A 23 -1.96 15.08 1.84
N PRO A 24 -0.84 14.85 2.54
CA PRO A 24 -0.36 13.50 2.79
C PRO A 24 -1.41 12.68 3.55
N ARG A 25 -1.39 11.36 3.39
CA ARG A 25 -2.25 10.45 4.15
C ARG A 25 -1.95 10.55 5.65
N THR A 26 -2.99 10.48 6.45
CA THR A 26 -2.89 10.51 7.92
C THR A 26 -2.57 9.12 8.49
N CYS A 27 -2.06 9.04 9.72
CA CYS A 27 -1.89 7.75 10.38
C CYS A 27 -3.21 7.01 10.61
N ALA A 28 -4.34 7.70 10.77
CA ALA A 28 -5.64 7.04 10.85
C ALA A 28 -5.99 6.31 9.55
N GLU A 29 -5.70 6.91 8.39
CA GLU A 29 -5.88 6.26 7.08
C GLU A 29 -4.93 5.07 6.87
N ILE A 30 -3.69 5.16 7.36
CA ILE A 30 -2.66 4.11 7.24
C ILE A 30 -2.93 2.95 8.22
N LEU A 31 -3.34 3.25 9.45
CA LEU A 31 -3.62 2.24 10.48
C LEU A 31 -4.99 1.59 10.29
N ALA A 32 -5.93 2.32 9.69
CA ALA A 32 -7.30 1.91 9.38
C ALA A 32 -8.01 1.15 10.52
N PRO A 33 -8.00 1.65 11.78
CA PRO A 33 -8.41 0.88 12.96
C PRO A 33 -9.87 0.39 12.87
N ASP A 34 -10.80 1.24 12.43
CA ASP A 34 -12.21 0.88 12.34
C ASP A 34 -12.49 -0.16 11.25
N LEU A 35 -11.73 -0.09 10.16
CA LEU A 35 -11.80 -1.09 9.09
C LEU A 35 -11.23 -2.42 9.57
N ARG A 36 -10.09 -2.41 10.26
CA ARG A 36 -9.46 -3.60 10.83
C ARG A 36 -10.32 -4.27 11.90
N ALA A 37 -11.14 -3.50 12.62
CA ALA A 37 -12.09 -4.07 13.58
C ALA A 37 -13.07 -5.05 12.91
N LEU A 38 -13.31 -4.96 11.60
CA LEU A 38 -14.15 -5.92 10.87
C LEU A 38 -13.54 -7.33 10.79
N LEU A 39 -12.22 -7.48 10.96
CA LEU A 39 -11.54 -8.78 10.87
C LEU A 39 -11.96 -9.76 11.98
N THR A 40 -12.49 -9.25 13.10
CA THR A 40 -12.83 -10.05 14.29
C THR A 40 -14.32 -10.04 14.61
N GLN A 41 -15.12 -9.28 13.86
CA GLN A 41 -16.54 -9.12 14.15
C GLN A 41 -17.38 -10.13 13.35
N PRO A 42 -18.20 -10.96 14.01
CA PRO A 42 -19.13 -11.83 13.31
C PRO A 42 -20.31 -10.98 12.78
N LEU A 43 -20.17 -10.49 11.57
CA LEU A 43 -21.18 -9.66 10.90
C LEU A 43 -21.80 -10.41 9.73
N SER A 44 -23.10 -10.18 9.51
CA SER A 44 -23.75 -10.60 8.27
C SER A 44 -23.21 -9.81 7.08
N THR A 45 -23.38 -10.34 5.87
CA THR A 45 -23.04 -9.64 4.61
C THR A 45 -23.63 -8.24 4.53
N LYS A 46 -24.87 -8.06 5.01
CA LYS A 46 -25.56 -6.76 5.00
C LYS A 46 -24.90 -5.76 5.95
N GLU A 47 -24.55 -6.20 7.15
CA GLU A 47 -23.90 -5.37 8.16
C GLU A 47 -22.48 -4.99 7.73
N THR A 48 -21.71 -5.93 7.19
CA THR A 48 -20.36 -5.68 6.67
C THR A 48 -20.37 -4.63 5.57
N ARG A 49 -21.26 -4.75 4.58
CA ARG A 49 -21.42 -3.72 3.53
C ARG A 49 -21.78 -2.37 4.12
N ALA A 50 -22.74 -2.33 5.04
CA ALA A 50 -23.19 -1.08 5.65
C ALA A 50 -22.06 -0.38 6.43
N LYS A 51 -21.22 -1.14 7.15
CA LYS A 51 -20.06 -0.58 7.84
C LYS A 51 -19.02 -0.04 6.86
N ILE A 52 -18.64 -0.79 5.82
CA ILE A 52 -17.69 -0.29 4.81
C ILE A 52 -18.24 0.98 4.12
N ALA A 53 -19.52 0.96 3.74
CA ALA A 53 -20.19 2.10 3.13
C ALA A 53 -20.15 3.33 4.06
N SER A 54 -20.42 3.15 5.35
CA SER A 54 -20.34 4.22 6.34
C SER A 54 -18.92 4.73 6.54
N LEU A 55 -17.92 3.86 6.63
CA LEU A 55 -16.51 4.24 6.87
C LEU A 55 -15.93 5.09 5.74
N TYR A 56 -16.39 4.87 4.51
CA TYR A 56 -15.90 5.56 3.32
C TYR A 56 -16.90 6.57 2.74
N GLU A 57 -18.01 6.82 3.43
CA GLU A 57 -19.09 7.71 2.98
C GLU A 57 -19.54 7.38 1.54
N LEU A 58 -19.84 6.11 1.32
CA LEU A 58 -20.25 5.54 0.04
C LEU A 58 -21.72 5.13 0.07
N PRO A 59 -22.44 5.23 -1.06
CA PRO A 59 -23.66 4.48 -1.28
C PRO A 59 -23.44 2.97 -1.08
N LEU A 60 -24.43 2.26 -0.53
CA LEU A 60 -24.29 0.83 -0.20
C LEU A 60 -24.01 -0.05 -1.44
N ASP A 61 -24.56 0.36 -2.60
CA ASP A 61 -24.38 -0.29 -3.90
C ASP A 61 -22.98 -0.13 -4.49
N GLU A 62 -22.20 0.86 -4.03
CA GLU A 62 -20.78 1.00 -4.39
C GLU A 62 -19.85 0.04 -3.62
N VAL A 63 -20.36 -0.61 -2.57
CA VAL A 63 -19.67 -1.73 -1.91
C VAL A 63 -20.07 -3.03 -2.61
N GLY A 64 -19.21 -3.51 -3.50
CA GLY A 64 -19.39 -4.74 -4.25
C GLY A 64 -19.24 -5.98 -3.38
N VAL A 65 -20.03 -7.01 -3.66
CA VAL A 65 -19.94 -8.33 -3.02
C VAL A 65 -19.52 -9.35 -4.06
N SER A 66 -18.55 -10.17 -3.71
CA SER A 66 -18.10 -11.31 -4.50
C SER A 66 -17.96 -12.54 -3.61
N SER A 67 -17.71 -13.71 -4.19
CA SER A 67 -17.41 -14.92 -3.40
C SER A 67 -16.18 -14.72 -2.49
N GLY A 68 -15.21 -13.92 -2.92
CA GLY A 68 -13.99 -13.66 -2.15
C GLY A 68 -14.13 -12.61 -1.04
N GLY A 69 -15.24 -11.86 -0.99
CA GLY A 69 -15.45 -10.81 0.01
C GLY A 69 -16.04 -9.51 -0.55
N PHE A 70 -15.61 -8.36 -0.01
CA PHE A 70 -16.24 -7.05 -0.20
C PHE A 70 -15.26 -6.02 -0.76
N GLY A 71 -15.53 -5.50 -1.95
CA GLY A 71 -14.68 -4.50 -2.63
C GLY A 71 -15.29 -3.11 -2.65
N TRP A 72 -14.47 -2.07 -2.55
CA TRP A 72 -14.91 -0.67 -2.66
C TRP A 72 -13.82 0.22 -3.25
N ARG A 73 -14.20 1.42 -3.70
CA ARG A 73 -13.27 2.46 -4.16
C ARG A 73 -13.70 3.83 -3.70
N LYS A 74 -12.79 4.63 -3.16
CA LYS A 74 -13.04 6.03 -2.77
C LYS A 74 -11.74 6.81 -2.66
N GLY A 75 -11.74 8.05 -3.16
CA GLY A 75 -10.65 9.01 -2.88
C GLY A 75 -9.25 8.48 -3.23
N GLY A 76 -9.13 7.77 -4.36
CA GLY A 76 -7.86 7.18 -4.80
C GLY A 76 -7.44 5.91 -4.07
N ILE A 77 -8.33 5.30 -3.27
CA ILE A 77 -8.11 4.00 -2.63
C ILE A 77 -9.02 2.96 -3.28
N ALA A 78 -8.49 1.77 -3.52
CA ALA A 78 -9.27 0.57 -3.80
C ALA A 78 -9.08 -0.41 -2.64
N GLY A 79 -10.16 -0.77 -1.95
CA GLY A 79 -10.11 -1.67 -0.82
C GLY A 79 -10.82 -2.99 -1.08
N ASN A 80 -10.38 -4.04 -0.38
CA ASN A 80 -11.01 -5.34 -0.38
C ASN A 80 -10.94 -5.98 1.02
N LEU A 81 -12.08 -6.35 1.58
CA LEU A 81 -12.18 -7.20 2.76
C LEU A 81 -12.36 -8.64 2.25
N ILE A 82 -11.31 -9.43 2.40
CA ILE A 82 -11.22 -10.81 1.95
C ILE A 82 -11.80 -11.69 3.05
N THR A 83 -12.89 -12.38 2.75
CA THR A 83 -13.50 -13.37 3.66
C THR A 83 -13.25 -14.80 3.23
N GLU A 84 -12.93 -14.99 1.94
CA GLU A 84 -12.51 -16.27 1.39
C GLU A 84 -11.27 -16.05 0.53
N HIS A 85 -10.18 -16.74 0.88
CA HIS A 85 -8.92 -16.58 0.14
C HIS A 85 -8.98 -17.32 -1.21
N PRO A 86 -8.26 -16.83 -2.23
CA PRO A 86 -8.13 -17.53 -3.50
C PRO A 86 -7.71 -18.99 -3.30
N PHE A 87 -8.09 -19.85 -4.27
CA PHE A 87 -7.69 -21.26 -4.31
C PHE A 87 -8.22 -22.13 -3.16
N GLY A 88 -9.28 -21.69 -2.46
CA GLY A 88 -9.91 -22.47 -1.39
C GLY A 88 -9.05 -22.58 -0.12
N LEU A 89 -8.07 -21.68 0.04
CA LEU A 89 -7.25 -21.60 1.25
C LEU A 89 -8.14 -21.20 2.43
N LYS A 90 -8.19 -22.06 3.45
CA LYS A 90 -8.86 -21.75 4.71
C LYS A 90 -7.92 -20.90 5.56
N SER A 91 -8.03 -19.58 5.41
CA SER A 91 -7.31 -18.61 6.23
C SER A 91 -8.28 -17.59 6.80
N PRO A 92 -7.96 -16.95 7.95
CA PRO A 92 -8.80 -15.92 8.54
C PRO A 92 -9.04 -14.75 7.57
N PRO A 93 -10.08 -13.93 7.80
CA PRO A 93 -10.31 -12.74 7.00
C PRO A 93 -9.09 -11.82 6.96
N ALA A 94 -8.93 -11.10 5.86
CA ALA A 94 -7.87 -10.13 5.68
C ALA A 94 -8.39 -8.90 4.95
N ILE A 95 -7.64 -7.80 4.99
CA ILE A 95 -7.98 -6.57 4.27
C ILE A 95 -6.81 -6.16 3.40
N SER A 96 -7.07 -5.76 2.15
CA SER A 96 -6.10 -5.13 1.27
C SER A 96 -6.59 -3.72 0.93
N ILE A 97 -5.67 -2.76 0.96
CA ILE A 97 -5.89 -1.35 0.61
C ILE A 97 -4.83 -0.97 -0.40
N GLU A 98 -5.24 -0.77 -1.64
CA GLU A 98 -4.38 -0.30 -2.71
C GLU A 98 -4.54 1.22 -2.89
N PHE A 99 -3.42 1.95 -2.88
CA PHE A 99 -3.38 3.38 -3.09
C PHE A 99 -3.16 3.70 -4.58
N LYS A 100 -4.24 4.03 -5.29
CA LYS A 100 -4.22 4.46 -6.68
C LYS A 100 -3.82 5.93 -6.84
N GLU A 101 -4.14 6.75 -5.84
CA GLU A 101 -3.76 8.17 -5.81
C GLU A 101 -3.23 8.54 -4.43
N ARG A 102 -2.18 9.38 -4.44
CA ARG A 102 -1.52 9.89 -3.22
C ARG A 102 -1.12 8.74 -2.27
N PRO A 103 -0.30 7.77 -2.75
CA PRO A 103 0.24 6.74 -1.89
C PRO A 103 1.04 7.40 -0.75
N PRO A 104 0.93 6.90 0.49
CA PRO A 104 1.83 7.34 1.54
C PRO A 104 3.27 6.98 1.17
N THR A 105 4.23 7.79 1.59
CA THR A 105 5.64 7.40 1.47
C THR A 105 5.95 6.33 2.50
N THR A 106 7.05 5.62 2.27
CA THR A 106 7.53 4.61 3.22
C THR A 106 7.83 5.21 4.58
N GLN A 107 8.42 6.41 4.62
CA GLN A 107 8.69 7.11 5.86
C GLN A 107 7.41 7.44 6.63
N GLN A 108 6.36 7.91 5.95
CA GLN A 108 5.07 8.15 6.62
C GLN A 108 4.50 6.88 7.24
N VAL A 109 4.64 5.73 6.57
CA VAL A 109 4.21 4.44 7.13
C VAL A 109 5.04 4.07 8.35
N LEU A 110 6.36 4.26 8.30
CA LEU A 110 7.24 4.02 9.46
C LEU A 110 6.95 4.96 10.62
N ASP A 111 6.63 6.23 10.36
CA ASP A 111 6.28 7.20 11.40
C ASP A 111 4.99 6.78 12.15
N CYS A 112 4.06 6.12 11.46
CA CYS A 112 2.82 5.61 12.06
C CYS A 112 2.96 4.23 12.72
N LEU A 113 3.81 3.35 12.18
CA LEU A 113 3.90 1.94 12.60
C LEU A 113 5.16 1.59 13.41
N GLY A 114 6.17 2.46 13.39
CA GLY A 114 7.51 2.15 13.87
C GLY A 114 8.35 1.43 12.82
N ALA A 115 9.43 0.78 13.26
CA ALA A 115 10.26 -0.04 12.39
C ALA A 115 9.55 -1.37 12.06
N PRO A 116 9.69 -1.90 10.83
CA PRO A 116 9.21 -3.23 10.51
C PRO A 116 10.08 -4.29 11.19
N ASP A 117 9.54 -5.48 11.36
CA ASP A 117 10.26 -6.62 11.93
C ASP A 117 11.14 -7.32 10.88
N THR A 118 10.59 -7.47 9.68
CA THR A 118 11.23 -8.17 8.56
C THR A 118 10.88 -7.50 7.24
N TYR A 119 11.62 -7.85 6.20
CA TYR A 119 11.37 -7.39 4.85
C TYR A 119 11.65 -8.48 3.82
N LEU A 120 11.03 -8.33 2.66
CA LEU A 120 11.28 -9.11 1.45
C LEU A 120 11.37 -8.14 0.28
N TYR A 121 12.30 -8.34 -0.64
CA TYR A 121 12.33 -7.58 -1.88
C TYR A 121 12.40 -8.50 -3.09
N TRP A 122 11.98 -7.96 -4.22
CA TRP A 122 12.15 -8.58 -5.51
C TRP A 122 12.32 -7.52 -6.59
N TYR A 123 13.49 -7.52 -7.23
CA TYR A 123 13.77 -6.68 -8.39
C TYR A 123 13.63 -7.50 -9.66
N HIS A 124 12.65 -7.18 -10.48
CA HIS A 124 12.30 -8.01 -11.64
C HIS A 124 11.82 -7.17 -12.81
N ALA A 125 12.08 -7.64 -14.03
CA ALA A 125 11.45 -7.14 -15.23
C ALA A 125 10.39 -8.14 -15.68
N PRO A 126 9.16 -7.70 -16.00
CA PRO A 126 8.20 -8.58 -16.66
C PRO A 126 8.82 -9.17 -17.94
N PRO A 127 8.85 -10.50 -18.11
CA PRO A 127 9.54 -11.12 -19.23
C PRO A 127 8.92 -10.74 -20.57
N GLY A 128 9.76 -10.42 -21.57
CA GLY A 128 9.34 -10.21 -22.96
C GLY A 128 8.61 -8.89 -23.24
N THR A 129 8.53 -7.97 -22.28
CA THR A 129 7.68 -6.77 -22.43
C THR A 129 8.45 -5.48 -22.74
N GLY A 130 9.77 -5.47 -22.61
CA GLY A 130 10.57 -4.24 -22.71
C GLY A 130 10.25 -3.20 -21.61
N TYR A 131 9.48 -3.58 -20.58
CA TYR A 131 9.17 -2.70 -19.46
C TYR A 131 10.40 -2.48 -18.58
N ARG A 132 10.44 -1.31 -17.92
CA ARG A 132 11.43 -1.04 -16.88
C ARG A 132 11.28 -2.05 -15.74
N PRO A 133 12.37 -2.52 -15.14
CA PRO A 133 12.28 -3.38 -13.97
C PRO A 133 11.59 -2.67 -12.81
N ILE A 134 10.89 -3.45 -11.99
CA ILE A 134 10.17 -3.01 -10.80
C ILE A 134 10.88 -3.58 -9.58
N LEU A 135 11.14 -2.71 -8.60
CA LEU A 135 11.44 -3.12 -7.24
C LEU A 135 10.13 -3.22 -6.49
N ASP A 136 9.77 -4.44 -6.09
CA ASP A 136 8.81 -4.68 -5.02
C ASP A 136 9.57 -4.86 -3.72
N LEU A 137 9.21 -4.09 -2.69
CA LEU A 137 9.70 -4.23 -1.33
C LEU A 137 8.50 -4.38 -0.39
N GLU A 138 8.42 -5.51 0.27
CA GLU A 138 7.42 -5.80 1.30
C GLU A 138 8.05 -5.60 2.68
N LEU A 139 7.41 -4.80 3.52
CA LEU A 139 7.77 -4.55 4.91
C LEU A 139 6.72 -5.21 5.79
N TYR A 140 7.13 -6.04 6.73
CA TYR A 140 6.22 -6.75 7.63
C TYR A 140 6.34 -6.21 9.04
N PHE A 141 5.19 -5.83 9.60
CA PHE A 141 4.98 -5.38 10.96
C PHE A 141 4.19 -6.48 11.66
N ASP A 142 4.90 -7.53 12.10
CA ASP A 142 4.30 -8.81 12.46
C ASP A 142 3.51 -8.73 13.76
N GLN A 143 3.93 -7.89 14.70
CA GLN A 143 3.19 -7.62 15.93
C GLN A 143 1.88 -6.89 15.67
N GLN A 144 1.84 -6.07 14.63
CA GLN A 144 0.68 -5.29 14.24
C GLN A 144 -0.19 -6.01 13.21
N GLY A 145 0.27 -7.11 12.61
CA GLY A 145 -0.46 -7.83 11.56
C GLY A 145 -0.62 -7.02 10.28
N ILE A 146 0.45 -6.31 9.87
CA ILE A 146 0.42 -5.44 8.69
C ILE A 146 1.60 -5.77 7.78
N ARG A 147 1.32 -5.81 6.47
CA ARG A 147 2.34 -5.77 5.43
C ARG A 147 2.16 -4.50 4.61
N ALA A 148 3.23 -3.74 4.41
CA ALA A 148 3.27 -2.63 3.48
C ALA A 148 4.07 -3.02 2.24
N ARG A 149 3.49 -2.85 1.05
CA ARG A 149 4.18 -3.06 -0.22
C ARG A 149 4.57 -1.73 -0.84
N VAL A 150 5.86 -1.56 -1.06
CA VAL A 150 6.47 -0.51 -1.86
C VAL A 150 6.68 -1.06 -3.26
N ALA A 151 6.31 -0.28 -4.28
CA ALA A 151 6.61 -0.61 -5.66
C ALA A 151 7.20 0.60 -6.37
N GLN A 152 8.37 0.43 -6.97
CA GLN A 152 9.03 1.51 -7.70
C GLN A 152 9.77 1.03 -8.93
N LEU A 153 9.66 1.80 -10.00
CA LEU A 153 10.40 1.56 -11.23
C LEU A 153 11.88 1.89 -11.04
N GLY A 154 12.74 0.96 -11.42
CA GLY A 154 14.17 1.17 -11.55
C GLY A 154 14.61 1.34 -13.00
N GLU A 155 15.92 1.32 -13.21
CA GLU A 155 16.54 1.25 -14.53
C GLU A 155 17.15 -0.13 -14.78
N ARG A 156 17.47 -0.44 -16.04
CA ARG A 156 18.08 -1.72 -16.40
C ARG A 156 19.40 -1.86 -15.63
N ASN A 157 19.46 -2.82 -14.71
CA ASN A 157 20.58 -3.08 -13.79
C ASN A 157 20.85 -2.03 -12.70
N GLN A 158 19.88 -1.15 -12.43
CA GLN A 158 20.00 -0.20 -11.32
C GLN A 158 18.66 -0.09 -10.58
N PRO A 159 18.51 -0.80 -9.45
CA PRO A 159 17.36 -0.65 -8.58
C PRO A 159 17.19 0.81 -8.15
N PRO A 160 15.94 1.27 -7.91
CA PRO A 160 15.72 2.59 -7.38
C PRO A 160 16.32 2.71 -5.98
N ARG A 161 16.75 3.92 -5.61
CA ARG A 161 17.24 4.21 -4.26
C ARG A 161 16.11 4.07 -3.26
N LEU A 162 16.36 3.37 -2.16
CA LEU A 162 15.49 3.36 -0.99
C LEU A 162 15.92 4.47 -0.02
N ASP A 163 15.05 5.44 0.22
CA ASP A 163 15.33 6.60 1.09
C ASP A 163 14.13 7.06 1.92
N GLY A 164 13.07 6.25 1.95
CA GLY A 164 11.84 6.54 2.69
C GLY A 164 10.85 7.41 1.92
N THR A 165 11.21 7.96 0.76
CA THR A 165 10.27 8.68 -0.11
C THR A 165 9.49 7.74 -1.04
N ASN A 166 9.89 6.47 -1.09
CA ASN A 166 9.35 5.47 -1.99
C ASN A 166 7.85 5.23 -1.70
N PRO A 167 6.98 5.14 -2.72
CA PRO A 167 5.54 5.04 -2.51
C PRO A 167 5.13 3.65 -2.00
N VAL A 168 4.35 3.62 -0.93
CA VAL A 168 3.64 2.41 -0.48
C VAL A 168 2.35 2.30 -1.28
N VAL A 169 2.29 1.31 -2.15
CA VAL A 169 1.18 1.11 -3.11
C VAL A 169 0.07 0.23 -2.55
N ASP A 170 0.37 -0.62 -1.56
CA ASP A 170 -0.61 -1.48 -0.90
C ASP A 170 -0.29 -1.64 0.59
N LEU A 171 -1.35 -1.72 1.39
CA LEU A 171 -1.32 -2.19 2.77
C LEU A 171 -2.23 -3.40 2.91
N TYR A 172 -1.72 -4.45 3.54
CA TYR A 172 -2.45 -5.68 3.79
C TYR A 172 -2.50 -5.95 5.30
N TYR A 173 -3.69 -6.24 5.81
CA TYR A 173 -3.97 -6.37 7.23
C TYR A 173 -4.54 -7.74 7.53
N VAL A 174 -4.04 -8.33 8.60
CA VAL A 174 -4.59 -9.55 9.22
C VAL A 174 -4.79 -9.28 10.71
N GLN A 175 -5.53 -10.16 11.38
CA GLN A 175 -5.66 -10.08 12.83
C GLN A 175 -4.37 -10.63 13.47
N PRO A 176 -3.66 -9.86 14.31
CA PRO A 176 -2.49 -10.38 15.02
C PRO A 176 -2.85 -11.54 15.95
N ASP A 177 -2.01 -12.58 15.95
CA ASP A 177 -2.02 -13.71 16.88
C ASP A 177 -0.57 -13.87 17.37
N SER A 178 -0.02 -15.08 17.42
CA SER A 178 1.42 -15.28 17.56
C SER A 178 2.17 -14.76 16.34
N ARG A 179 3.38 -14.23 16.56
CA ARG A 179 4.30 -13.76 15.51
C ARG A 179 4.41 -14.73 14.32
N ALA A 180 4.56 -16.03 14.59
CA ALA A 180 4.70 -17.06 13.55
C ALA A 180 3.45 -17.19 12.67
N LYS A 181 2.27 -17.25 13.28
CA LYS A 181 0.99 -17.34 12.55
C LYS A 181 0.70 -16.06 11.77
N THR A 182 0.93 -14.90 12.37
CA THR A 182 0.73 -13.63 11.69
C THR A 182 1.63 -13.51 10.47
N MET A 183 2.90 -13.94 10.56
CA MET A 183 3.78 -14.02 9.38
C MET A 183 3.32 -15.05 8.35
N GLU A 184 2.79 -16.19 8.77
CA GLU A 184 2.21 -17.18 7.84
C GLU A 184 1.06 -16.58 7.02
N GLU A 185 0.16 -15.83 7.66
CA GLU A 185 -0.97 -15.18 7.02
C GLU A 185 -0.57 -13.99 6.13
N LEU A 186 0.34 -13.13 6.60
CA LEU A 186 0.86 -11.99 5.82
C LEU A 186 1.61 -12.45 4.56
N THR A 187 2.16 -13.67 4.59
CA THR A 187 2.91 -14.26 3.47
C THR A 187 2.12 -15.33 2.74
N LEU A 188 0.82 -15.52 3.01
CA LEU A 188 0.03 -16.65 2.52
C LEU A 188 0.17 -16.89 1.00
N LEU A 189 0.14 -15.79 0.23
CA LEU A 189 0.18 -15.81 -1.24
C LEU A 189 1.61 -15.78 -1.82
N ILE A 190 2.63 -15.73 -0.97
CA ILE A 190 4.03 -15.72 -1.37
C ILE A 190 4.50 -17.17 -1.50
N PRO A 191 5.07 -17.57 -2.65
CA PRO A 191 5.64 -18.90 -2.81
C PRO A 191 6.74 -19.21 -1.79
N SER A 192 6.85 -20.47 -1.36
CA SER A 192 7.76 -20.91 -0.30
C SER A 192 9.23 -20.56 -0.59
N GLU A 193 9.67 -20.66 -1.83
CA GLU A 193 11.04 -20.29 -2.24
C GLU A 193 11.32 -18.79 -2.07
N ARG A 194 10.29 -17.95 -2.14
CA ARG A 194 10.38 -16.51 -1.86
C ARG A 194 10.29 -16.22 -0.37
N LYS A 195 9.44 -16.95 0.38
CA LYS A 195 9.38 -16.83 1.85
C LYS A 195 10.75 -17.08 2.49
N ALA A 196 11.54 -18.01 1.96
CA ALA A 196 12.90 -18.29 2.42
C ALA A 196 13.88 -17.11 2.27
N LYS A 197 13.52 -16.05 1.52
CA LYS A 197 14.32 -14.85 1.33
C LYS A 197 13.90 -13.68 2.23
N ILE A 198 12.92 -13.87 3.11
CA ILE A 198 12.55 -12.88 4.12
C ILE A 198 13.73 -12.68 5.07
N LYS A 199 14.13 -11.42 5.27
CA LYS A 199 15.27 -11.02 6.10
C LYS A 199 14.80 -10.15 7.28
N PRO A 200 15.49 -10.17 8.42
CA PRO A 200 15.21 -9.22 9.51
C PRO A 200 15.45 -7.79 9.04
N TRP A 201 14.69 -6.83 9.56
CA TRP A 201 14.91 -5.42 9.27
C TRP A 201 16.33 -5.00 9.67
N PRO A 202 17.12 -4.38 8.78
CA PRO A 202 18.53 -4.07 9.06
C PRO A 202 18.71 -2.82 9.94
N GLY A 203 17.63 -2.13 10.29
CA GLY A 203 17.66 -0.89 11.07
C GLY A 203 17.54 0.37 10.22
N SER A 204 18.13 0.37 9.00
CA SER A 204 18.11 1.52 8.10
C SER A 204 17.92 1.17 6.64
N TRP A 205 17.36 2.11 5.85
CA TRP A 205 17.12 1.94 4.41
C TRP A 205 18.40 1.65 3.61
N GLN A 206 19.52 2.28 3.98
CA GLN A 206 20.77 2.16 3.24
C GLN A 206 21.40 0.76 3.36
N ASP A 207 20.99 -0.01 4.36
CA ASP A 207 21.52 -1.34 4.62
C ASP A 207 20.70 -2.43 3.90
N ILE A 208 19.63 -2.05 3.19
CA ILE A 208 18.90 -2.95 2.29
C ILE A 208 19.71 -3.13 1.01
N VAL A 209 20.36 -4.28 0.89
CA VAL A 209 21.05 -4.68 -0.34
C VAL A 209 20.05 -5.33 -1.31
N ILE A 210 19.86 -4.71 -2.48
CA ILE A 210 19.01 -5.23 -3.56
C ILE A 210 19.87 -5.97 -4.56
N ASP A 211 19.80 -7.29 -4.53
CA ASP A 211 20.45 -8.13 -5.55
C ASP A 211 19.67 -8.06 -6.87
N ILE A 212 20.40 -7.83 -7.97
CA ILE A 212 19.86 -7.88 -9.32
C ILE A 212 19.99 -9.31 -9.81
N ASP A 213 18.86 -9.94 -10.14
CA ASP A 213 18.86 -11.25 -10.77
C ASP A 213 19.67 -11.17 -12.08
N PRO A 214 20.72 -11.99 -12.27
CA PRO A 214 21.53 -11.97 -13.49
C PRO A 214 20.71 -12.22 -14.76
N SER A 215 19.58 -12.92 -14.66
CA SER A 215 18.65 -13.15 -15.78
C SER A 215 17.84 -11.90 -16.18
N ALA A 216 17.82 -10.86 -15.35
CA ALA A 216 17.23 -9.57 -15.66
C ALA A 216 18.18 -8.62 -16.43
N ARG A 217 19.42 -9.07 -16.73
CA ARG A 217 20.42 -8.31 -17.51
C ARG A 217 20.11 -8.29 -19.00
#